data_AF-A0A6V8E9K5-F1
#
_entry.id   AF-A0A6V8E9K5-F1
#
_cell.length_a   1.000
_cell.length_b   1.000
_cell.length_c   1.000
_cell.angle_alpha   90.00
_cell.angle_beta   90.00
_cell.angle_gamma   90.00
#
_symmetry.space_group_name_H-M   'P 1'
#
loop_
_entity.id
_entity.type
_entity.pdbx_description
1 polymer ?
#
loop_
_entity_poly.entity_id
_entity_poly.type
_entity_poly.pdbx_seq_one_letter_code
_entity_poly.pdbx_strand_id
1 'polypeptide(L)'
;MGELSGTEHSLSGKVMQGVPQTRLSPAPHNLFLSQKSSPWKTIFSMLTSVMILFFFVQIFIVVVFGFVDGDMDGDLGPMDPLLVIFGTICSTPFLLLFLLARKPKLAHVVRLNISNQGSNAHYITPGTLIQSTNPTVLQHHLIHNTSPLEMPSVRQLWLIFVIGTLVSSVFMAPILVTSVNAVTLLLFFIVALPAWIIGFSTPVFAWWSTSNEYFGLSTTRKQGEWMLVAGMLSTLPALLINSLISPIIINLLGLSVTDEYSLGFGMILFLSAPIGEEISKALAVLCLARFIDSSKRGFQIGFSVGLGFALLENMTYILNSLLIGEGAAISFVFTAVLRAIGSIPGHATWTAISGYAIGKYVVNRRSNNLTEKSYTDTKSSSDSQWILFDNKSGLPIISSKTRKLPNLPSWLSAGQQKMVRITGNPVIAVAIAIIFHAIWNGSLWSISVLMKDSSIIVQLLTNMTMIFLLILILWIILRRLIPFALLTD
;
A
#
# COMPACT_ATOMS: atom_id res chain seq x y z
N MET A 1 -9.85 22.12 47.74
CA MET A 1 -10.32 23.05 48.80
C MET A 1 -11.77 23.37 48.51
N GLY A 2 -12.66 23.06 49.46
CA GLY A 2 -14.10 23.29 49.35
C GLY A 2 -14.91 22.15 49.97
N GLU A 3 -14.94 22.13 51.30
CA GLU A 3 -15.76 21.24 52.13
C GLU A 3 -17.13 21.89 52.47
N LEU A 4 -18.15 21.03 52.54
CA LEU A 4 -19.28 20.95 53.48
C LEU A 4 -20.43 21.97 53.49
N SER A 5 -21.64 21.43 53.28
CA SER A 5 -22.91 21.67 53.99
C SER A 5 -23.93 20.70 53.37
N GLY A 6 -24.56 19.71 54.03
CA GLY A 6 -25.00 19.64 55.41
C GLY A 6 -26.54 19.65 55.44
N THR A 7 -27.19 18.55 55.06
CA THR A 7 -28.61 18.29 55.38
C THR A 7 -28.88 16.78 55.39
N GLU A 8 -29.06 16.22 56.58
CA GLU A 8 -29.72 14.92 56.79
C GLU A 8 -31.22 15.13 56.93
N HIS A 9 -32.04 14.39 56.18
CA HIS A 9 -33.17 13.63 56.75
C HIS A 9 -33.89 12.78 55.70
N SER A 10 -34.13 11.53 56.10
CA SER A 10 -35.30 10.66 55.83
C SER A 10 -35.01 9.34 55.10
N LEU A 11 -35.30 8.28 55.85
CA LEU A 11 -35.16 6.86 55.56
C LEU A 11 -36.19 6.37 54.52
N SER A 12 -35.84 5.27 53.84
CA SER A 12 -36.59 4.57 52.79
C SER A 12 -36.39 5.11 51.36
N GLY A 13 -35.16 5.01 50.89
CA GLY A 13 -34.88 4.82 49.48
C GLY A 13 -33.79 3.78 49.36
N LYS A 14 -33.99 2.72 48.55
CA LYS A 14 -32.84 1.95 48.05
C LYS A 14 -31.88 2.97 47.48
N VAL A 15 -30.76 3.20 48.16
CA VAL A 15 -29.65 3.98 47.63
C VAL A 15 -29.28 3.26 46.35
N MET A 16 -29.70 3.81 45.20
CA MET A 16 -29.11 3.43 43.92
C MET A 16 -27.68 3.90 44.05
N GLN A 17 -26.82 2.99 44.51
CA GLN A 17 -25.38 3.17 44.53
C GLN A 17 -25.03 3.68 43.13
N GLY A 18 -24.55 4.94 43.07
CA GLY A 18 -24.13 5.54 41.82
C GLY A 18 -23.22 4.54 41.13
N VAL A 19 -23.60 4.14 39.91
CA VAL A 19 -22.95 3.03 39.23
C VAL A 19 -21.47 3.36 39.15
N PRO A 20 -20.57 2.55 39.75
CA PRO A 20 -19.17 2.88 39.78
C PRO A 20 -18.68 3.02 38.35
N GLN A 21 -18.13 4.19 38.01
CA GLN A 21 -17.46 4.40 36.73
C GLN A 21 -16.29 3.42 36.67
N THR A 22 -16.49 2.33 35.94
CA THR A 22 -15.49 1.29 35.79
C THR A 22 -14.42 1.82 34.85
N ARG A 23 -13.18 1.88 35.36
CA ARG A 23 -12.04 2.40 34.61
C ARG A 23 -11.78 1.51 33.38
N LEU A 24 -11.19 2.13 32.36
CA LEU A 24 -10.69 1.40 31.20
C LEU A 24 -9.65 0.37 31.64
N SER A 25 -9.79 -0.85 31.12
CA SER A 25 -8.91 -1.99 31.39
C SER A 25 -8.32 -2.49 30.06
N PRO A 26 -7.08 -3.02 30.06
CA PRO A 26 -6.48 -3.56 28.86
C PRO A 26 -7.33 -4.72 28.32
N ALA A 27 -7.49 -4.76 27.00
CA ALA A 27 -8.25 -5.84 26.37
C ALA A 27 -7.52 -7.18 26.55
N PRO A 28 -8.22 -8.25 26.93
CA PRO A 28 -7.61 -9.57 27.05
C PRO A 28 -7.18 -10.08 25.66
N HIS A 29 -6.09 -10.84 25.62
CA HIS A 29 -5.44 -11.28 24.38
C HIS A 29 -6.34 -12.13 23.46
N ASN A 30 -7.44 -12.66 23.98
CA ASN A 30 -8.43 -13.46 23.25
C ASN A 30 -9.70 -12.69 22.85
N LEU A 31 -9.72 -11.35 23.00
CA LEU A 31 -10.86 -10.53 22.58
C LEU A 31 -10.79 -10.25 21.07
N PHE A 32 -11.64 -10.92 20.30
CA PHE A 32 -11.77 -10.71 18.86
C PHE A 32 -13.14 -10.11 18.53
N LEU A 33 -13.16 -8.94 17.87
CA LEU A 33 -14.39 -8.35 17.34
C LEU A 33 -14.56 -8.77 15.88
N SER A 34 -15.63 -9.50 15.59
CA SER A 34 -16.08 -9.66 14.22
C SER A 34 -16.87 -8.44 13.79
N GLN A 35 -16.53 -7.88 12.62
CA GLN A 35 -17.22 -6.74 12.05
C GLN A 35 -17.51 -7.00 10.57
N LYS A 36 -18.64 -6.48 10.08
CA LYS A 36 -18.92 -6.46 8.65
C LYS A 36 -17.98 -5.48 7.97
N SER A 37 -17.11 -5.97 7.10
CA SER A 37 -16.37 -5.14 6.15
C SER A 37 -17.14 -5.02 4.84
N SER A 38 -16.83 -3.99 4.05
CA SER A 38 -17.29 -3.87 2.66
C SER A 38 -16.05 -3.75 1.79
N PRO A 39 -15.89 -4.61 0.76
CA PRO A 39 -14.72 -4.57 -0.13
C PRO A 39 -14.52 -3.20 -0.79
N TRP A 40 -15.60 -2.60 -1.29
CA TRP A 40 -15.55 -1.30 -1.97
C TRP A 40 -15.20 -0.16 -1.02
N LYS A 41 -15.65 -0.21 0.25
CA LYS A 41 -15.27 0.77 1.27
C LYS A 41 -13.76 0.74 1.58
N THR A 42 -13.10 -0.39 1.38
CA THR A 42 -11.64 -0.48 1.46
C THR A 42 -11.01 0.25 0.28
N ILE A 43 -11.44 -0.04 -0.95
CA ILE A 43 -10.93 0.60 -2.17
C ILE A 43 -11.11 2.12 -2.11
N PHE A 44 -12.31 2.63 -1.82
CA PHE A 44 -12.55 4.08 -1.75
C PHE A 44 -11.66 4.76 -0.72
N SER A 45 -11.51 4.15 0.46
CA SER A 45 -10.63 4.68 1.50
C SER A 45 -9.16 4.70 1.10
N MET A 46 -8.71 3.70 0.33
CA MET A 46 -7.35 3.67 -0.22
C MET A 46 -7.19 4.74 -1.29
N LEU A 47 -8.12 4.85 -2.24
CA LEU A 47 -8.10 5.88 -3.27
C LEU A 47 -8.03 7.29 -2.68
N THR A 48 -8.82 7.61 -1.65
CA THR A 48 -8.74 8.91 -0.96
C THR A 48 -7.33 9.15 -0.40
N SER A 49 -6.72 8.12 0.18
CA SER A 49 -5.37 8.25 0.75
C SER A 49 -4.30 8.41 -0.32
N VAL A 50 -4.45 7.71 -1.46
CA VAL A 50 -3.57 7.85 -2.62
C VAL A 50 -3.64 9.26 -3.17
N MET A 51 -4.84 9.81 -3.36
CA MET A 51 -5.03 11.17 -3.86
C MET A 51 -4.36 12.20 -2.95
N ILE A 52 -4.60 12.12 -1.63
CA ILE A 52 -4.00 13.04 -0.67
C ILE A 52 -2.47 12.94 -0.69
N LEU A 53 -1.93 11.72 -0.67
CA LEU A 53 -0.47 11.53 -0.67
C LEU A 53 0.17 11.92 -1.99
N PHE A 54 -0.49 11.70 -3.13
CA PHE A 54 0.02 12.13 -4.44
C PHE A 54 0.26 13.64 -4.46
N PHE A 55 -0.77 14.44 -4.16
CA PHE A 55 -0.63 15.90 -4.16
C PHE A 55 0.38 16.37 -3.11
N PHE A 56 0.38 15.77 -1.92
CA PHE A 56 1.40 16.08 -0.92
C PHE A 56 2.81 15.82 -1.46
N VAL A 57 3.08 14.62 -2.00
CA VAL A 57 4.39 14.22 -2.51
C VAL A 57 4.83 15.15 -3.64
N GLN A 58 4.00 15.36 -4.66
CA GLN A 58 4.39 16.16 -5.82
C GLN A 58 4.70 17.61 -5.45
N ILE A 59 3.85 18.23 -4.62
CA ILE A 59 4.05 19.63 -4.20
C ILE A 59 5.23 19.73 -3.23
N PHE A 60 5.41 18.75 -2.34
CA PHE A 60 6.53 18.75 -1.40
C PHE A 60 7.88 18.61 -2.10
N ILE A 61 7.98 17.78 -3.15
CA ILE A 61 9.19 17.70 -3.98
C ILE A 61 9.52 19.07 -4.59
N VAL A 62 8.52 19.76 -5.13
CA VAL A 62 8.66 21.13 -5.65
C VAL A 62 9.23 22.06 -4.56
N VAL A 63 8.72 22.03 -3.33
CA VAL A 63 9.31 22.80 -2.20
C VAL A 63 10.80 22.54 -2.03
N VAL A 64 11.23 21.28 -2.10
CA VAL A 64 12.65 20.93 -1.94
C VAL A 64 13.49 21.44 -3.12
N PHE A 65 12.97 21.37 -4.36
CA PHE A 65 13.60 22.01 -5.50
C PHE A 65 13.80 23.51 -5.27
N GLY A 66 12.76 24.26 -4.89
CA GLY A 66 12.91 25.69 -4.59
C GLY A 66 13.96 26.02 -3.52
N PHE A 67 14.27 25.09 -2.61
CA PHE A 67 15.31 25.27 -1.62
C PHE A 67 16.72 24.90 -2.09
N VAL A 68 16.86 24.01 -3.09
CA VAL A 68 18.16 23.44 -3.47
C VAL A 68 18.57 23.83 -4.89
N ASP A 69 17.64 23.80 -5.84
CA ASP A 69 17.81 23.97 -7.29
C ASP A 69 16.50 24.58 -7.81
N GLY A 70 16.38 25.91 -7.68
CA GLY A 70 15.14 26.64 -7.88
C GLY A 70 14.76 26.84 -9.36
N ASP A 71 15.74 26.87 -10.25
CA ASP A 71 15.55 26.91 -11.71
C ASP A 71 15.56 25.51 -12.34
N MET A 72 15.80 24.45 -11.57
CA MET A 72 15.66 23.05 -11.95
C MET A 72 16.60 22.65 -13.11
N ASP A 73 17.78 23.25 -13.17
CA ASP A 73 18.76 22.97 -14.22
C ASP A 73 19.71 21.80 -13.87
N GLY A 74 19.57 21.26 -12.65
CA GLY A 74 20.38 20.17 -12.15
C GLY A 74 21.74 20.63 -11.60
N ASP A 75 21.88 21.90 -11.24
CA ASP A 75 22.99 22.42 -10.45
C ASP A 75 22.54 22.86 -9.03
N LEU A 76 23.47 23.41 -8.24
CA LEU A 76 23.18 23.82 -6.86
C LEU A 76 22.90 25.32 -6.82
N GLY A 77 21.67 25.64 -6.42
CA GLY A 77 21.14 27.00 -6.45
C GLY A 77 20.68 27.39 -7.84
N PRO A 78 20.20 28.64 -8.02
CA PRO A 78 19.78 29.54 -6.96
C PRO A 78 18.57 28.97 -6.19
N MET A 79 18.38 29.42 -4.95
CA MET A 79 17.12 29.16 -4.26
C MET A 79 16.01 30.02 -4.84
N ASP A 80 14.79 29.49 -4.94
CA ASP A 80 13.56 30.23 -5.24
C ASP A 80 12.65 30.29 -3.99
N PRO A 81 12.69 31.40 -3.23
CA PRO A 81 11.86 31.57 -2.04
C PRO A 81 10.35 31.54 -2.33
N LEU A 82 9.90 31.99 -3.51
CA LEU A 82 8.47 32.01 -3.84
C LEU A 82 7.96 30.59 -4.01
N LEU A 83 8.72 29.76 -4.71
CA LEU A 83 8.41 28.35 -4.91
C LEU A 83 8.35 27.60 -3.57
N VAL A 84 9.28 27.88 -2.65
CA VAL A 84 9.26 27.32 -1.28
C VAL A 84 8.02 27.77 -0.50
N ILE A 85 7.70 29.07 -0.50
CA ILE A 85 6.56 29.62 0.26
C ILE A 85 5.24 29.04 -0.27
N PHE A 86 4.99 29.15 -1.58
CA PHE A 86 3.75 28.67 -2.19
C PHE A 86 3.63 27.15 -2.11
N GLY A 87 4.71 26.42 -2.37
CA GLY A 87 4.71 24.96 -2.23
C GLY A 87 4.44 24.51 -0.79
N THR A 88 4.96 25.21 0.21
CA THR A 88 4.71 24.90 1.63
C THR A 88 3.25 25.16 1.99
N ILE A 89 2.69 26.30 1.58
CA ILE A 89 1.28 26.63 1.80
C ILE A 89 0.36 25.62 1.11
N CYS A 90 0.69 25.17 -0.10
CA CYS A 90 -0.11 24.22 -0.86
C CYS A 90 0.01 22.77 -0.36
N SER A 91 1.18 22.34 0.12
CA SER A 91 1.40 20.96 0.61
C SER A 91 0.88 20.74 2.04
N THR A 92 0.90 21.77 2.89
CA THR A 92 0.49 21.67 4.31
C THR A 92 -0.96 21.16 4.50
N PRO A 93 -1.97 21.63 3.74
CA PRO A 93 -3.33 21.09 3.80
C PRO A 93 -3.41 19.59 3.54
N PHE A 94 -2.65 19.07 2.56
CA PHE A 94 -2.66 17.63 2.25
C PHE A 94 -2.01 16.81 3.37
N LEU A 95 -0.93 17.31 3.98
CA LEU A 95 -0.32 16.68 5.15
C LEU A 95 -1.31 16.64 6.32
N LEU A 96 -1.98 17.75 6.62
CA LEU A 96 -3.00 17.83 7.68
C LEU A 96 -4.17 16.89 7.39
N LEU A 97 -4.70 16.88 6.17
CA LEU A 97 -5.77 15.98 5.74
C LEU A 97 -5.37 14.51 5.88
N PHE A 98 -4.12 14.17 5.53
CA PHE A 98 -3.60 12.83 5.71
C PHE A 98 -3.58 12.43 7.20
N LEU A 99 -3.05 13.29 8.07
CA LEU A 99 -3.01 13.05 9.52
C LEU A 99 -4.41 12.90 10.12
N LEU A 100 -5.38 13.72 9.68
CA LEU A 100 -6.77 13.65 10.10
C LEU A 100 -7.45 12.36 9.62
N ALA A 101 -7.24 11.97 8.35
CA ALA A 101 -7.81 10.74 7.77
C ALA A 101 -7.25 9.46 8.42
N ARG A 102 -6.04 9.52 9.00
CA ARG A 102 -5.36 8.39 9.63
C ARG A 102 -5.56 8.25 11.13
N LYS A 103 -6.42 9.07 11.74
CA LYS A 103 -6.79 8.92 13.15
C LYS A 103 -7.30 7.49 13.45
N PRO A 104 -6.79 6.83 14.50
CA PRO A 104 -7.16 5.44 14.80
C PRO A 104 -8.64 5.37 15.19
N LYS A 105 -9.40 4.53 14.48
CA LYS A 105 -10.77 4.19 14.88
C LYS A 105 -10.70 3.18 16.03
N LEU A 106 -11.12 3.62 17.21
CA LEU A 106 -11.21 2.80 18.41
C LEU A 106 -12.65 2.29 18.56
N ALA A 107 -12.79 1.01 18.88
CA ALA A 107 -14.03 0.41 19.31
C ALA A 107 -14.03 0.31 20.84
N HIS A 108 -15.10 0.81 21.45
CA HIS A 108 -15.35 0.62 22.87
C HIS A 108 -16.11 -0.67 23.05
N VAL A 109 -15.51 -1.63 23.75
CA VAL A 109 -16.11 -2.91 24.07
C VAL A 109 -16.39 -2.98 25.55
N VAL A 110 -17.62 -3.31 25.87
CA VAL A 110 -18.06 -3.55 27.25
C VAL A 110 -18.23 -5.05 27.41
N ARG A 111 -17.46 -5.64 28.33
CA ARG A 111 -17.49 -7.08 28.62
C ARG A 111 -18.00 -7.29 30.03
N LEU A 112 -18.90 -8.26 30.17
CA LEU A 112 -19.29 -8.81 31.47
C LEU A 112 -18.56 -10.14 31.65
N ASN A 113 -17.84 -10.28 32.76
CA ASN A 113 -17.19 -11.54 33.12
C ASN A 113 -17.74 -12.04 34.45
N ILE A 114 -18.00 -13.34 34.55
CA ILE A 114 -18.51 -13.94 35.79
C ILE A 114 -17.44 -13.82 36.88
N SER A 115 -17.82 -13.35 38.06
CA SER A 115 -16.92 -13.21 39.21
C SER A 115 -17.72 -13.35 40.50
N ASN A 116 -17.18 -14.10 41.44
CA ASN A 116 -17.79 -14.30 42.76
C ASN A 116 -17.91 -13.00 43.57
N GLN A 117 -17.15 -11.96 43.21
CA GLN A 117 -17.20 -10.62 43.81
C GLN A 117 -17.97 -9.59 42.95
N GLY A 118 -18.75 -10.07 41.97
CA GLY A 118 -19.49 -9.24 41.02
C GLY A 118 -20.87 -8.77 41.51
N SER A 119 -21.55 -8.00 40.65
CA SER A 119 -22.95 -7.57 40.81
C SER A 119 -23.84 -8.29 39.79
N ASN A 120 -25.13 -8.42 40.10
CA ASN A 120 -26.13 -8.96 39.17
C ASN A 120 -26.76 -7.88 38.27
N ALA A 121 -26.46 -6.61 38.54
CA ALA A 121 -26.98 -5.48 37.77
C ALA A 121 -25.85 -4.49 37.45
N HIS A 122 -25.77 -4.12 36.17
CA HIS A 122 -24.81 -3.16 35.65
C HIS A 122 -25.51 -2.12 34.78
N TYR A 123 -25.16 -0.86 34.96
CA TYR A 123 -25.66 0.23 34.13
C TYR A 123 -24.55 0.72 33.21
N ILE A 124 -24.84 0.82 31.92
CA ILE A 124 -23.96 1.32 30.87
C ILE A 124 -24.55 2.64 30.36
N THR A 125 -23.79 3.73 30.51
CA THR A 125 -24.20 5.05 30.03
C THR A 125 -24.19 5.10 28.49
N PRO A 126 -25.19 5.72 27.83
CA PRO A 126 -26.39 6.34 28.40
C PRO A 126 -27.57 5.35 28.35
N GLY A 127 -28.02 4.83 29.50
CA GLY A 127 -29.35 4.23 29.63
C GLY A 127 -29.50 2.71 29.44
N THR A 128 -28.43 1.91 29.31
CA THR A 128 -28.57 0.45 29.17
C THR A 128 -28.35 -0.25 30.53
N LEU A 129 -29.39 -0.84 31.11
CA LEU A 129 -29.27 -1.70 32.29
C LEU A 129 -29.16 -3.16 31.83
N ILE A 130 -28.07 -3.84 32.22
CA ILE A 130 -27.89 -5.27 32.01
C ILE A 130 -28.06 -5.97 33.35
N GLN A 131 -28.98 -6.93 33.41
CA GLN A 131 -29.14 -7.84 34.55
C GLN A 131 -28.65 -9.24 34.16
N SER A 132 -27.90 -9.87 35.05
CA SER A 132 -27.42 -11.24 34.92
C SER A 132 -27.90 -12.08 36.10
N THR A 133 -28.12 -13.38 35.86
CA THR A 133 -28.50 -14.33 36.91
C THR A 133 -27.33 -14.66 37.85
N ASN A 134 -26.11 -14.65 37.32
CA ASN A 134 -24.87 -14.87 38.07
C ASN A 134 -24.16 -13.53 38.32
N PRO A 135 -23.37 -13.40 39.41
CA PRO A 135 -22.61 -12.18 39.68
C PRO A 135 -21.54 -11.96 38.60
N THR A 136 -21.55 -10.77 38.00
CA THR A 136 -20.63 -10.38 36.95
C THR A 136 -19.88 -9.09 37.28
N VAL A 137 -18.74 -8.89 36.63
CA VAL A 137 -17.94 -7.65 36.70
C VAL A 137 -17.94 -7.01 35.32
N LEU A 138 -18.31 -5.74 35.28
CA LEU A 138 -18.29 -4.90 34.09
C LEU A 138 -16.85 -4.42 33.83
N GLN A 139 -16.37 -4.67 32.61
CA GLN A 139 -15.06 -4.24 32.15
C GLN A 139 -15.21 -3.45 30.87
N HIS A 140 -14.55 -2.29 30.80
CA HIS A 140 -14.47 -1.49 29.59
C HIS A 140 -13.11 -1.66 28.94
N HIS A 141 -13.10 -1.92 27.64
CA HIS A 141 -11.91 -2.06 26.82
C HIS A 141 -11.99 -1.09 25.64
N LEU A 142 -10.90 -0.39 25.35
CA LEU A 142 -10.72 0.31 24.08
C LEU A 142 -9.79 -0.52 23.22
N ILE A 143 -10.29 -0.99 22.08
CA ILE A 143 -9.51 -1.76 21.13
C ILE A 143 -9.51 -1.11 19.76
N HIS A 144 -8.45 -1.33 19.00
CA HIS A 144 -8.43 -0.92 17.61
C HIS A 144 -9.46 -1.71 16.82
N ASN A 145 -10.08 -1.06 15.84
CA ASN A 145 -10.87 -1.79 14.86
C ASN A 145 -9.95 -2.67 13.99
N THR A 146 -10.09 -3.99 14.14
CA THR A 146 -9.30 -5.01 13.43
C THR A 146 -10.14 -5.79 12.43
N SER A 147 -11.04 -5.13 11.69
CA SER A 147 -11.77 -5.81 10.62
C SER A 147 -10.79 -6.47 9.63
N PRO A 148 -11.10 -7.68 9.11
CA PRO A 148 -10.28 -8.32 8.10
C PRO A 148 -10.22 -7.46 6.83
N LEU A 149 -9.13 -7.59 6.07
CA LEU A 149 -9.01 -6.96 4.76
C LEU A 149 -9.87 -7.73 3.75
N GLU A 150 -11.01 -7.15 3.39
CA GLU A 150 -11.85 -7.62 2.30
C GLU A 150 -11.56 -6.83 1.02
N MET A 151 -11.37 -7.56 -0.07
CA MET A 151 -11.09 -7.05 -1.41
C MET A 151 -12.11 -7.60 -2.41
N PRO A 152 -12.53 -6.83 -3.44
CA PRO A 152 -13.32 -7.38 -4.53
C PRO A 152 -12.58 -8.49 -5.24
N SER A 153 -13.31 -9.37 -5.93
CA SER A 153 -12.69 -10.50 -6.63
C SER A 153 -11.69 -10.02 -7.68
N VAL A 154 -10.60 -10.78 -7.85
CA VAL A 154 -9.54 -10.49 -8.82
C VAL A 154 -10.12 -10.30 -10.23
N ARG A 155 -11.09 -11.14 -10.61
CA ARG A 155 -11.75 -11.08 -11.93
C ARG A 155 -12.53 -9.78 -12.14
N GLN A 156 -13.28 -9.32 -11.13
CA GLN A 156 -14.05 -8.07 -11.23
C GLN A 156 -13.14 -6.87 -11.44
N LEU A 157 -12.00 -6.81 -10.73
CA LEU A 157 -11.05 -5.70 -10.86
C LEU A 157 -10.41 -5.66 -12.25
N TRP A 158 -9.96 -6.80 -12.77
CA TRP A 158 -9.43 -6.87 -14.14
C TRP A 158 -10.48 -6.53 -15.20
N LEU A 159 -11.74 -6.94 -15.00
CA LEU A 159 -12.82 -6.61 -15.91
C LEU A 159 -13.14 -5.11 -15.91
N ILE A 160 -13.17 -4.47 -14.74
CA ILE A 160 -13.32 -3.01 -14.61
C ILE A 160 -12.17 -2.29 -15.29
N PHE A 161 -10.94 -2.78 -15.11
CA PHE A 161 -9.78 -2.21 -15.77
C PHE A 161 -9.91 -2.29 -17.29
N VAL A 162 -10.05 -3.50 -17.85
CA VAL A 162 -10.07 -3.72 -19.31
C VAL A 162 -11.23 -2.98 -19.97
N ILE A 163 -12.46 -3.14 -19.45
CA ILE A 163 -13.63 -2.47 -20.01
C ILE A 163 -13.49 -0.96 -19.82
N GLY A 164 -13.11 -0.50 -18.63
CA GLY A 164 -12.97 0.92 -18.34
C GLY A 164 -11.94 1.59 -19.24
N THR A 165 -10.75 1.00 -19.42
CA THR A 165 -9.71 1.57 -20.29
C THR A 165 -10.13 1.59 -21.75
N LEU A 166 -10.75 0.51 -22.25
CA LEU A 166 -11.19 0.43 -23.64
C LEU A 166 -12.33 1.43 -23.92
N VAL A 167 -13.33 1.48 -23.05
CA VAL A 167 -14.45 2.42 -23.16
C VAL A 167 -13.93 3.85 -23.13
N SER A 168 -13.10 4.21 -22.14
CA SER A 168 -12.50 5.54 -22.06
C SER A 168 -11.72 5.91 -23.33
N SER A 169 -10.95 4.97 -23.89
CA SER A 169 -10.22 5.19 -25.14
C SER A 169 -11.12 5.45 -26.33
N VAL A 170 -12.21 4.68 -26.47
CA VAL A 170 -13.18 4.86 -27.56
C VAL A 170 -13.85 6.22 -27.45
N PHE A 171 -14.21 6.64 -26.23
CA PHE A 171 -14.79 7.96 -26.01
C PHE A 171 -13.79 9.10 -26.23
N MET A 172 -12.50 8.88 -26.03
CA MET A 172 -11.45 9.86 -26.37
C MET A 172 -11.05 9.83 -27.85
N ALA A 173 -11.41 8.79 -28.61
CA ALA A 173 -11.02 8.64 -30.01
C ALA A 173 -11.44 9.78 -30.95
N PRO A 174 -12.59 10.48 -30.77
CA PRO A 174 -12.93 11.64 -31.60
C PRO A 174 -11.88 12.75 -31.59
N ILE A 175 -11.09 12.88 -30.52
CA ILE A 175 -10.00 13.88 -30.40
C ILE A 175 -8.87 13.60 -31.40
N LEU A 176 -8.70 12.35 -31.85
CA LEU A 176 -7.71 11.99 -32.86
C LEU A 176 -8.07 12.51 -34.26
N VAL A 177 -9.36 12.74 -34.52
CA VAL A 177 -9.89 13.02 -35.87
C VAL A 177 -10.44 14.44 -35.97
N THR A 178 -11.01 14.94 -34.89
CA THR A 178 -11.55 16.31 -34.82
C THR A 178 -10.52 17.22 -34.16
N SER A 179 -10.28 18.38 -34.74
CA SER A 179 -9.45 19.40 -34.11
C SER A 179 -9.99 19.75 -32.73
N VAL A 180 -9.10 20.08 -31.80
CA VAL A 180 -9.44 20.40 -30.41
C VAL A 180 -10.44 21.56 -30.39
N ASN A 181 -11.67 21.27 -29.98
CA ASN A 181 -12.76 22.23 -29.84
C ASN A 181 -13.34 22.17 -28.41
N ALA A 182 -14.12 23.17 -28.00
CA ALA A 182 -14.62 23.24 -26.63
C ALA A 182 -15.44 22.00 -26.20
N VAL A 183 -16.13 21.35 -27.14
CA VAL A 183 -16.98 20.17 -26.89
C VAL A 183 -16.14 18.91 -26.70
N THR A 184 -15.15 18.69 -27.56
CA THR A 184 -14.21 17.55 -27.46
C THR A 184 -13.33 17.68 -26.22
N LEU A 185 -12.98 18.90 -25.83
CA LEU A 185 -12.22 19.20 -24.61
C LEU A 185 -13.06 19.02 -23.33
N LEU A 186 -14.36 19.37 -23.36
CA LEU A 186 -15.28 19.04 -22.26
C LEU A 186 -15.48 17.53 -22.12
N LEU A 187 -15.68 16.83 -23.24
CA LEU A 187 -15.82 15.37 -23.26
C LEU A 187 -14.54 14.69 -22.77
N PHE A 188 -13.38 15.24 -23.14
CA PHE A 188 -12.09 14.82 -22.59
C PHE A 188 -12.08 14.92 -21.07
N PHE A 189 -12.43 16.06 -20.46
CA PHE A 189 -12.38 16.15 -18.99
C PHE A 189 -13.34 15.20 -18.27
N ILE A 190 -14.55 15.01 -18.80
CA ILE A 190 -15.55 14.10 -18.20
C ILE A 190 -15.09 12.64 -18.28
N VAL A 191 -14.37 12.25 -19.33
CA VAL A 191 -13.93 10.87 -19.56
C VAL A 191 -12.53 10.62 -18.99
N ALA A 192 -11.60 11.56 -19.15
CA ALA A 192 -10.20 11.43 -18.78
C ALA A 192 -10.01 11.32 -17.27
N LEU A 193 -10.81 12.02 -16.45
CA LEU A 193 -10.68 11.92 -15.00
C LEU A 193 -11.08 10.51 -14.48
N PRO A 194 -12.24 9.95 -14.84
CA PRO A 194 -12.54 8.54 -14.57
C PRO A 194 -11.52 7.58 -15.18
N ALA A 195 -11.08 7.83 -16.43
CA ALA A 195 -10.09 7.00 -17.11
C ALA A 195 -8.76 6.97 -16.35
N TRP A 196 -8.30 8.12 -15.88
CA TRP A 196 -7.11 8.27 -15.06
C TRP A 196 -7.23 7.44 -13.79
N ILE A 197 -8.33 7.61 -13.03
CA ILE A 197 -8.57 6.85 -11.79
C ILE A 197 -8.56 5.35 -12.06
N ILE A 198 -9.27 4.90 -13.09
CA ILE A 198 -9.32 3.48 -13.45
C ILE A 198 -7.93 2.97 -13.84
N GLY A 199 -7.24 3.68 -14.73
CA GLY A 199 -5.95 3.31 -15.28
C GLY A 199 -4.84 3.22 -14.23
N PHE A 200 -4.76 4.19 -13.31
CA PHE A 200 -3.67 4.17 -12.32
C PHE A 200 -3.92 3.18 -11.17
N SER A 201 -5.17 3.03 -10.71
CA SER A 201 -5.48 2.36 -9.44
C SER A 201 -5.95 0.92 -9.58
N THR A 202 -6.75 0.61 -10.60
CA THR A 202 -7.44 -0.68 -10.71
C THR A 202 -6.47 -1.86 -10.86
N PRO A 203 -5.41 -1.77 -11.70
CA PRO A 203 -4.41 -2.84 -11.79
C PRO A 203 -3.70 -3.11 -10.47
N VAL A 204 -3.37 -2.06 -9.72
CA VAL A 204 -2.72 -2.20 -8.41
C VAL A 204 -3.65 -2.92 -7.44
N PHE A 205 -4.93 -2.53 -7.38
CA PHE A 205 -5.90 -3.23 -6.54
C PHE A 205 -6.16 -4.67 -7.00
N ALA A 206 -6.07 -4.96 -8.30
CA ALA A 206 -6.18 -6.33 -8.83
C ALA A 206 -5.01 -7.22 -8.37
N TRP A 207 -3.79 -6.71 -8.43
CA TRP A 207 -2.60 -7.39 -7.88
C TRP A 207 -2.65 -7.51 -6.35
N TRP A 208 -3.15 -6.48 -5.67
CA TRP A 208 -3.31 -6.53 -4.21
C TRP A 208 -4.38 -7.55 -3.79
N SER A 209 -5.49 -7.63 -4.53
CA SER A 209 -6.52 -8.65 -4.35
C SER A 209 -5.95 -10.05 -4.60
N THR A 210 -5.10 -10.22 -5.61
CA THR A 210 -4.38 -11.47 -5.89
C THR A 210 -3.52 -11.89 -4.69
N SER A 211 -2.78 -10.96 -4.09
CA SER A 211 -2.00 -11.24 -2.88
C SER A 211 -2.89 -11.65 -1.70
N ASN A 212 -3.99 -10.94 -1.46
CA ASN A 212 -4.92 -11.24 -0.36
C ASN A 212 -5.65 -12.58 -0.54
N GLU A 213 -6.00 -12.94 -1.77
CA GLU A 213 -6.70 -14.19 -2.08
C GLU A 213 -5.77 -15.41 -2.02
N TYR A 214 -4.60 -15.34 -2.65
CA TYR A 214 -3.75 -16.51 -2.89
C TYR A 214 -2.63 -16.71 -1.88
N PHE A 215 -2.16 -15.67 -1.17
CA PHE A 215 -1.06 -15.86 -0.20
C PHE A 215 -1.55 -16.51 1.10
N GLY A 216 -2.86 -16.44 1.36
CA GLY A 216 -3.51 -17.14 2.47
C GLY A 216 -3.11 -16.64 3.85
N LEU A 217 -2.70 -15.37 3.95
CA LEU A 217 -2.37 -14.71 5.21
C LEU A 217 -3.52 -13.81 5.66
N SER A 218 -4.00 -14.03 6.89
CA SER A 218 -5.02 -13.16 7.47
C SER A 218 -4.44 -11.76 7.73
N THR A 219 -4.89 -10.79 6.94
CA THR A 219 -4.41 -9.41 6.98
C THR A 219 -5.56 -8.55 7.46
N THR A 220 -5.34 -7.74 8.50
CA THR A 220 -6.35 -6.75 8.90
C THR A 220 -6.38 -5.60 7.90
N ARG A 221 -7.53 -4.94 7.74
CA ARG A 221 -7.65 -3.75 6.89
C ARG A 221 -6.55 -2.76 7.21
N LYS A 222 -6.43 -2.34 8.48
CA LYS A 222 -5.40 -1.42 8.97
C LYS A 222 -3.99 -1.82 8.54
N GLN A 223 -3.59 -3.09 8.71
CA GLN A 223 -2.27 -3.54 8.29
C GLN A 223 -2.08 -3.38 6.78
N GLY A 224 -3.07 -3.79 5.98
CA GLY A 224 -3.04 -3.61 4.53
C GLY A 224 -2.93 -2.14 4.10
N GLU A 225 -3.69 -1.25 4.75
CA GLU A 225 -3.62 0.20 4.49
C GLU A 225 -2.21 0.75 4.79
N TRP A 226 -1.60 0.34 5.91
CA TRP A 226 -0.24 0.75 6.26
C TRP A 226 0.82 0.22 5.29
N MET A 227 0.64 -0.98 4.74
CA MET A 227 1.56 -1.53 3.72
C MET A 227 1.57 -0.67 2.45
N LEU A 228 0.39 -0.35 1.90
CA LEU A 228 0.28 0.52 0.72
C LEU A 228 0.79 1.94 1.02
N VAL A 229 0.43 2.51 2.17
CA VAL A 229 0.89 3.85 2.58
C VAL A 229 2.40 3.92 2.74
N ALA A 230 3.03 2.92 3.33
CA ALA A 230 4.49 2.89 3.45
C ALA A 230 5.15 2.88 2.07
N GLY A 231 4.59 2.13 1.11
CA GLY A 231 5.00 2.18 -0.29
C GLY A 231 4.86 3.57 -0.91
N MET A 232 3.70 4.20 -0.75
CA MET A 232 3.46 5.56 -1.24
C MET A 232 4.41 6.58 -0.61
N LEU A 233 4.67 6.52 0.70
CA LEU A 233 5.61 7.43 1.36
C LEU A 233 7.07 7.16 0.96
N SER A 234 7.41 5.93 0.56
CA SER A 234 8.75 5.61 0.08
C SER A 234 9.10 6.25 -1.28
N THR A 235 8.12 6.81 -1.99
CA THR A 235 8.40 7.58 -3.22
C THR A 235 9.06 8.91 -2.92
N LEU A 236 8.84 9.52 -1.75
CA LEU A 236 9.45 10.80 -1.37
C LEU A 236 10.99 10.74 -1.41
N PRO A 237 11.66 9.88 -0.61
CA PRO A 237 13.11 9.79 -0.66
C PRO A 237 13.61 9.32 -2.04
N ALA A 238 12.86 8.46 -2.73
CA ALA A 238 13.24 8.01 -4.07
C ALA A 238 13.22 9.15 -5.10
N LEU A 239 12.18 9.98 -5.12
CA LEU A 239 12.08 11.15 -6.01
C LEU A 239 13.16 12.17 -5.69
N LEU A 240 13.44 12.43 -4.40
CA LEU A 240 14.56 13.31 -4.02
C LEU A 240 15.91 12.79 -4.53
N ILE A 241 16.16 11.49 -4.42
CA ILE A 241 17.39 10.90 -4.94
C ILE A 241 17.45 11.03 -6.47
N ASN A 242 16.37 10.66 -7.16
CA ASN A 242 16.39 10.51 -8.62
C ASN A 242 16.28 11.83 -9.38
N SER A 243 15.55 12.79 -8.83
CA SER A 243 15.22 14.03 -9.51
C SER A 243 16.03 15.22 -9.01
N LEU A 244 16.66 15.14 -7.83
CA LEU A 244 17.45 16.24 -7.28
C LEU A 244 18.91 15.84 -7.04
N ILE A 245 19.15 14.86 -6.15
CA ILE A 245 20.52 14.52 -5.73
C ILE A 245 21.34 13.97 -6.90
N SER A 246 20.79 13.04 -7.67
CA SER A 246 21.53 12.38 -8.74
C SER A 246 21.83 13.28 -9.94
N PRO A 247 20.88 14.10 -10.45
CA PRO A 247 21.19 15.09 -11.48
C PRO A 247 22.34 16.01 -11.09
N ILE A 248 22.32 16.56 -9.86
CA ILE A 248 23.39 17.43 -9.34
C ILE A 248 24.74 16.71 -9.33
N ILE A 249 24.79 15.48 -8.81
CA ILE A 249 26.04 14.70 -8.76
C ILE A 249 26.56 14.39 -10.16
N ILE A 250 25.68 13.99 -11.08
CA ILE A 250 26.05 13.59 -12.44
C ILE A 250 26.51 14.80 -13.27
N ASN A 251 25.82 15.94 -13.13
CA ASN A 251 26.20 17.19 -13.77
C ASN A 251 27.55 17.69 -13.24
N LEU A 252 27.81 17.57 -11.93
CA LEU A 252 29.12 17.87 -11.32
C LEU A 252 30.25 17.00 -11.86
N LEU A 253 29.95 15.76 -12.29
CA LEU A 253 30.90 14.86 -12.96
C LEU A 253 31.11 15.21 -14.44
N GLY A 254 30.47 16.27 -14.96
CA GLY A 254 30.60 16.74 -16.33
C GLY A 254 29.78 15.93 -17.35
N LEU A 255 28.79 15.17 -16.90
CA LEU A 255 27.90 14.40 -17.76
C LEU A 255 26.58 15.16 -17.95
N SER A 256 26.13 15.30 -19.19
CA SER A 256 24.83 15.93 -19.46
C SER A 256 23.68 15.08 -18.89
N VAL A 257 22.73 15.74 -18.25
CA VAL A 257 21.51 15.12 -17.69
C VAL A 257 20.25 15.54 -18.44
N THR A 258 20.37 16.51 -19.36
CA THR A 258 19.25 17.09 -20.12
C THR A 258 18.96 16.38 -21.43
N ASP A 259 19.97 15.73 -22.04
CA ASP A 259 19.80 14.96 -23.27
C ASP A 259 19.38 13.52 -22.93
N GLU A 260 18.20 13.10 -23.38
CA GLU A 260 17.62 11.78 -23.11
C GLU A 260 18.50 10.62 -23.59
N TYR A 261 19.35 10.85 -24.60
CA TYR A 261 20.27 9.85 -25.14
C TYR A 261 21.66 9.86 -24.49
N SER A 262 21.93 10.81 -23.60
CA SER A 262 23.21 10.94 -22.92
C SER A 262 23.43 9.86 -21.87
N LEU A 263 24.71 9.56 -21.59
CA LEU A 263 25.09 8.65 -20.51
C LEU A 263 24.58 9.15 -19.15
N GLY A 264 24.62 10.46 -18.89
CA GLY A 264 24.18 11.03 -17.61
C GLY A 264 22.69 10.81 -17.37
N PHE A 265 21.84 11.05 -18.37
CA PHE A 265 20.42 10.70 -18.30
C PHE A 265 20.21 9.19 -18.12
N GLY A 266 20.96 8.37 -18.86
CA GLY A 266 20.95 6.91 -18.69
C GLY A 266 21.26 6.49 -17.26
N MET A 267 22.31 7.05 -16.65
CA MET A 267 22.71 6.75 -15.26
C MET A 267 21.62 7.12 -14.25
N ILE A 268 20.85 8.19 -14.48
CA ILE A 268 19.68 8.47 -13.65
C ILE A 268 18.68 7.30 -13.73
N LEU A 269 18.40 6.80 -14.93
CA LEU A 269 17.41 5.74 -15.16
C LEU A 269 17.84 4.35 -14.69
N PHE A 270 19.07 3.91 -14.99
CA PHE A 270 19.52 2.53 -14.71
C PHE A 270 20.38 2.40 -13.46
N LEU A 271 20.90 3.49 -12.90
CA LEU A 271 21.73 3.44 -11.70
C LEU A 271 21.03 4.13 -10.52
N SER A 272 20.74 5.43 -10.63
CA SER A 272 20.12 6.18 -9.53
C SER A 272 18.74 5.63 -9.17
N ALA A 273 17.82 5.57 -10.15
CA ALA A 273 16.44 5.21 -9.89
C ALA A 273 16.28 3.83 -9.23
N PRO A 274 16.92 2.77 -9.74
CA PRO A 274 16.89 1.47 -9.09
C PRO A 274 17.45 1.49 -7.66
N ILE A 275 18.59 2.16 -7.43
CA ILE A 275 19.20 2.24 -6.09
C ILE A 275 18.29 3.00 -5.13
N GLY A 276 17.91 4.23 -5.48
CA GLY A 276 17.12 5.10 -4.63
C GLY A 276 15.75 4.51 -4.29
N GLU A 277 15.09 3.93 -5.29
CA GLU A 277 13.77 3.33 -5.11
C GLU A 277 13.80 2.04 -4.28
N GLU A 278 14.66 1.09 -4.60
CA GLU A 278 14.64 -0.22 -3.93
C GLU A 278 15.16 -0.12 -2.50
N ILE A 279 16.10 0.79 -2.21
CA ILE A 279 16.50 1.11 -0.83
C ILE A 279 15.34 1.77 -0.08
N SER A 280 14.67 2.75 -0.66
CA SER A 280 13.54 3.44 -0.03
C SER A 280 12.38 2.48 0.29
N LYS A 281 12.05 1.59 -0.64
CA LYS A 281 11.04 0.54 -0.45
C LYS A 281 11.46 -0.46 0.63
N ALA A 282 12.72 -0.89 0.65
CA ALA A 282 13.24 -1.77 1.70
C ALA A 282 13.19 -1.14 3.09
N LEU A 283 13.51 0.15 3.21
CA LEU A 283 13.34 0.93 4.44
C LEU A 283 11.87 1.00 4.86
N ALA A 284 10.94 1.19 3.92
CA ALA A 284 9.52 1.16 4.21
C ALA A 284 9.05 -0.20 4.74
N VAL A 285 9.59 -1.31 4.24
CA VAL A 285 9.33 -2.65 4.80
C VAL A 285 9.88 -2.77 6.23
N LEU A 286 11.08 -2.24 6.51
CA LEU A 286 11.66 -2.22 7.86
C LEU A 286 10.83 -1.40 8.85
N CYS A 287 10.26 -0.25 8.43
CA CYS A 287 9.31 0.52 9.24
C CYS A 287 8.06 -0.28 9.61
N LEU A 288 7.72 -1.31 8.81
CA LEU A 288 6.64 -2.25 9.06
C LEU A 288 7.10 -3.55 9.74
N ALA A 289 8.33 -3.63 10.24
CA ALA A 289 8.88 -4.84 10.85
C ALA A 289 8.00 -5.38 11.97
N ARG A 290 7.29 -4.52 12.72
CA ARG A 290 6.34 -4.93 13.77
C ARG A 290 5.16 -5.81 13.26
N PHE A 291 4.85 -5.77 11.96
CA PHE A 291 3.80 -6.57 11.34
C PHE A 291 4.30 -7.86 10.70
N ILE A 292 5.61 -8.08 10.70
CA ILE A 292 6.25 -9.30 10.19
C ILE A 292 6.24 -10.34 11.31
N ASP A 293 5.55 -11.45 11.08
CA ASP A 293 5.53 -12.64 11.96
C ASP A 293 6.28 -13.85 11.35
N SER A 294 6.45 -13.87 10.02
CA SER A 294 7.03 -14.95 9.22
C SER A 294 7.75 -14.37 7.99
N SER A 295 8.62 -15.15 7.34
CA SER A 295 9.25 -14.71 6.07
C SER A 295 8.21 -14.56 4.97
N LYS A 296 7.21 -15.45 4.94
CA LYS A 296 6.00 -15.34 4.10
C LYS A 296 5.24 -14.02 4.29
N ARG A 297 5.09 -13.55 5.53
CA ARG A 297 4.48 -12.24 5.82
C ARG A 297 5.37 -11.09 5.41
N GLY A 298 6.70 -11.23 5.57
CA GLY A 298 7.69 -10.30 5.02
C GLY A 298 7.54 -10.15 3.50
N PHE A 299 7.38 -11.26 2.77
CA PHE A 299 7.13 -11.26 1.33
C PHE A 299 5.82 -10.53 0.98
N GLN A 300 4.71 -10.80 1.70
CA GLN A 300 3.43 -10.12 1.48
C GLN A 300 3.51 -8.60 1.73
N ILE A 301 4.20 -8.20 2.81
CA ILE A 301 4.42 -6.80 3.14
C ILE A 301 5.25 -6.14 2.05
N GLY A 302 6.36 -6.76 1.63
CA GLY A 302 7.19 -6.26 0.53
C GLY A 302 6.40 -6.12 -0.77
N PHE A 303 5.62 -7.14 -1.15
CA PHE A 303 4.75 -7.11 -2.32
C PHE A 303 3.78 -5.92 -2.27
N SER A 304 3.14 -5.71 -1.12
CA SER A 304 2.17 -4.61 -0.91
C SER A 304 2.84 -3.22 -0.86
N VAL A 305 4.05 -3.11 -0.30
CA VAL A 305 4.84 -1.86 -0.32
C VAL A 305 5.23 -1.51 -1.75
N GLY A 306 5.69 -2.49 -2.55
CA GLY A 306 5.99 -2.28 -3.97
C GLY A 306 4.77 -1.82 -4.78
N LEU A 307 3.59 -2.38 -4.51
CA LEU A 307 2.32 -1.91 -5.08
C LEU A 307 1.97 -0.47 -4.65
N GLY A 308 2.22 -0.12 -3.38
CA GLY A 308 2.02 1.24 -2.87
C GLY A 308 2.91 2.27 -3.58
N PHE A 309 4.18 1.92 -3.83
CA PHE A 309 5.08 2.75 -4.61
C PHE A 309 4.56 2.91 -6.06
N ALA A 310 4.21 1.78 -6.68
CA ALA A 310 3.68 1.74 -8.04
C ALA A 310 2.39 2.56 -8.22
N LEU A 311 1.57 2.73 -7.18
CA LEU A 311 0.35 3.57 -7.25
C LEU A 311 0.68 5.02 -7.61
N LEU A 312 1.61 5.66 -6.89
CA LEU A 312 1.95 7.06 -7.15
C LEU A 312 2.73 7.21 -8.44
N GLU A 313 3.64 6.29 -8.73
CA GLU A 313 4.39 6.32 -9.98
C GLU A 313 3.43 6.17 -11.18
N ASN A 314 2.55 5.17 -11.15
CA ASN A 314 1.56 4.93 -12.19
C ASN A 314 0.60 6.12 -12.35
N MET A 315 0.28 6.82 -11.27
CA MET A 315 -0.57 8.01 -11.34
C MET A 315 0.04 9.12 -12.22
N THR A 316 1.36 9.35 -12.12
CA THR A 316 2.08 10.29 -13.00
C THR A 316 2.14 9.80 -14.45
N TYR A 317 2.49 8.54 -14.69
CA TYR A 317 2.57 7.99 -16.05
C TYR A 317 1.22 8.04 -16.79
N ILE A 318 0.13 7.66 -16.12
CA ILE A 318 -1.20 7.69 -16.72
C ILE A 318 -1.67 9.14 -16.94
N LEU A 319 -1.38 10.05 -16.01
CA LEU A 319 -1.69 11.47 -16.20
C LEU A 319 -0.96 12.02 -17.44
N ASN A 320 0.35 11.78 -17.54
CA ASN A 320 1.15 12.23 -18.69
C ASN A 320 0.63 11.61 -20.00
N SER A 321 0.23 10.34 -20.00
CA SER A 321 -0.33 9.68 -21.18
C SER A 321 -1.62 10.33 -21.70
N LEU A 322 -2.42 10.92 -20.80
CA LEU A 322 -3.66 11.64 -21.12
C LEU A 322 -3.39 13.07 -21.61
N LEU A 323 -2.27 13.69 -21.22
CA LEU A 323 -1.93 15.07 -21.54
C LEU A 323 -1.15 15.24 -22.86
N ILE A 324 -0.92 14.17 -23.61
CA ILE A 324 -0.21 14.18 -24.92
C ILE A 324 -1.04 14.82 -26.05
N GLY A 325 -2.25 15.33 -25.77
CA GLY A 325 -3.09 16.01 -26.75
C GLY A 325 -3.79 15.03 -27.68
N GLU A 326 -3.60 15.18 -28.99
CA GLU A 326 -4.32 14.38 -30.01
C GLU A 326 -4.07 12.88 -29.85
N GLY A 327 -2.86 12.48 -29.41
CA GLY A 327 -2.50 11.07 -29.18
C GLY A 327 -3.03 10.45 -27.87
N ALA A 328 -3.79 11.19 -27.05
CA ALA A 328 -4.17 10.77 -25.69
C ALA A 328 -4.93 9.43 -25.66
N ALA A 329 -5.85 9.19 -26.59
CA ALA A 329 -6.64 7.95 -26.62
C ALA A 329 -5.75 6.71 -26.78
N ILE A 330 -4.79 6.76 -27.70
CA ILE A 330 -3.86 5.65 -27.98
C ILE A 330 -2.86 5.53 -26.84
N SER A 331 -2.19 6.63 -26.49
CA SER A 331 -1.15 6.66 -25.46
C SER A 331 -1.66 6.17 -24.11
N PHE A 332 -2.88 6.56 -23.72
CA PHE A 332 -3.51 6.13 -22.48
C PHE A 332 -3.67 4.61 -22.39
N VAL A 333 -4.27 3.97 -23.39
CA VAL A 333 -4.50 2.51 -23.35
C VAL A 333 -3.19 1.75 -23.35
N PHE A 334 -2.26 2.12 -24.22
CA PHE A 334 -0.95 1.47 -24.28
C PHE A 334 -0.21 1.60 -22.95
N THR A 335 -0.11 2.82 -22.41
CA THR A 335 0.56 3.06 -21.13
C THR A 335 -0.13 2.31 -19.99
N ALA A 336 -1.46 2.36 -19.92
CA ALA A 336 -2.24 1.66 -18.90
C ALA A 336 -2.01 0.15 -18.93
N VAL A 337 -2.11 -0.47 -20.10
CA VAL A 337 -1.96 -1.93 -20.25
C VAL A 337 -0.53 -2.37 -19.94
N LEU A 338 0.47 -1.70 -20.53
CA LEU A 338 1.88 -2.07 -20.34
C LEU A 338 2.29 -1.95 -18.87
N ARG A 339 1.83 -0.91 -18.17
CA ARG A 339 2.11 -0.75 -16.73
C ARG A 339 1.36 -1.77 -15.89
N ALA A 340 0.11 -2.09 -16.24
CA ALA A 340 -0.72 -3.07 -15.52
C ALA A 340 -0.08 -4.47 -15.43
N ILE A 341 0.56 -4.92 -16.51
CA ILE A 341 1.17 -6.27 -16.58
C ILE A 341 2.70 -6.26 -16.47
N GLY A 342 3.34 -5.09 -16.55
CA GLY A 342 4.78 -4.90 -16.53
C GLY A 342 5.28 -4.24 -15.24
N SER A 343 5.38 -2.90 -15.22
CA SER A 343 6.04 -2.18 -14.12
C SER A 343 5.36 -2.38 -12.76
N ILE A 344 4.02 -2.45 -12.70
CA ILE A 344 3.28 -2.65 -11.43
C ILE A 344 3.64 -3.99 -10.76
N PRO A 345 3.49 -5.16 -11.42
CA PRO A 345 3.97 -6.41 -10.84
C PRO A 345 5.49 -6.44 -10.70
N GLY A 346 6.25 -5.70 -11.50
CA GLY A 346 7.70 -5.52 -11.36
C GLY A 346 8.07 -4.99 -9.98
N HIS A 347 7.58 -3.79 -9.62
CA HIS A 347 7.82 -3.19 -8.32
C HIS A 347 7.37 -4.08 -7.16
N ALA A 348 6.21 -4.72 -7.29
CA ALA A 348 5.70 -5.66 -6.30
C ALA A 348 6.67 -6.84 -6.10
N THR A 349 7.21 -7.39 -7.20
CA THR A 349 8.12 -8.55 -7.18
C THR A 349 9.48 -8.19 -6.56
N TRP A 350 10.12 -7.11 -7.00
CA TRP A 350 11.43 -6.69 -6.51
C TRP A 350 11.40 -6.36 -5.02
N THR A 351 10.36 -5.64 -4.59
CA THR A 351 10.18 -5.33 -3.17
C THR A 351 9.82 -6.57 -2.34
N ALA A 352 9.10 -7.54 -2.91
CA ALA A 352 8.78 -8.79 -2.21
C ALA A 352 10.02 -9.67 -1.94
N ILE A 353 11.00 -9.66 -2.85
CA ILE A 353 12.31 -10.33 -2.65
C ILE A 353 13.01 -9.75 -1.41
N SER A 354 13.15 -8.42 -1.36
CA SER A 354 13.72 -7.71 -0.21
C SER A 354 12.89 -7.96 1.06
N GLY A 355 11.56 -7.92 0.95
CA GLY A 355 10.65 -8.12 2.07
C GLY A 355 10.71 -9.52 2.67
N TYR A 356 10.89 -10.57 1.85
CA TYR A 356 11.09 -11.93 2.34
C TYR A 356 12.38 -12.05 3.17
N ALA A 357 13.49 -11.52 2.66
CA ALA A 357 14.79 -11.59 3.32
C ALA A 357 14.80 -10.77 4.63
N ILE A 358 14.23 -9.55 4.60
CA ILE A 358 14.00 -8.74 5.81
C ILE A 358 13.13 -9.51 6.80
N GLY A 359 12.06 -10.15 6.32
CA GLY A 359 11.16 -10.94 7.15
C GLY A 359 11.88 -12.05 7.90
N LYS A 360 12.65 -12.85 7.16
CA LYS A 360 13.48 -13.92 7.72
C LYS A 360 14.49 -13.40 8.75
N TYR A 361 15.16 -12.30 8.45
CA TYR A 361 16.11 -11.67 9.38
C TYR A 361 15.44 -11.18 10.67
N VAL A 362 14.30 -10.47 10.57
CA VAL A 362 13.55 -9.95 11.72
C VAL A 362 13.03 -11.08 12.61
N VAL A 363 12.50 -12.15 12.01
CA VAL A 363 11.99 -13.31 12.75
C VAL A 363 13.11 -14.05 13.46
N ASN A 364 14.22 -14.33 12.77
CA ASN A 364 15.39 -14.99 13.38
C ASN A 364 15.95 -14.16 14.56
N ARG A 365 16.07 -12.84 14.40
CA ARG A 365 16.54 -11.95 15.47
C ARG A 365 15.60 -11.96 16.68
N ARG A 366 14.27 -11.98 16.46
CA ARG A 366 13.30 -12.10 17.56
C ARG A 366 13.38 -13.45 18.26
N SER A 367 13.53 -14.54 17.51
CA SER A 367 13.68 -15.89 18.07
C SER A 367 14.93 -16.00 18.96
N ASN A 368 16.06 -15.45 18.51
CA ASN A 368 17.31 -15.42 19.27
C ASN A 368 17.17 -14.59 20.56
N ASN A 369 16.51 -13.43 20.50
CA ASN A 369 16.24 -12.61 21.68
C ASN A 369 15.24 -13.26 22.66
N LEU A 370 14.35 -14.12 22.18
CA LEU A 370 13.40 -14.88 23.01
C LEU A 370 14.08 -16.08 23.66
N THR A 371 14.98 -16.78 22.96
CA THR A 371 15.77 -17.88 23.54
C THR A 371 16.73 -17.38 24.63
N GLU A 372 17.22 -16.14 24.56
CA GLU A 372 17.94 -15.48 25.67
C GLU A 372 17.03 -15.10 26.86
N LYS A 373 15.71 -14.90 26.64
CA LYS A 373 14.75 -14.53 27.70
C LYS A 373 13.92 -15.70 28.25
N SER A 374 13.89 -16.84 27.58
CA SER A 374 13.03 -18.00 27.93
C SER A 374 13.66 -18.97 28.94
N TYR A 375 14.42 -18.48 29.92
CA TYR A 375 14.58 -19.20 31.19
C TYR A 375 13.42 -18.96 32.17
N THR A 376 12.40 -18.19 31.77
CA THR A 376 11.17 -18.01 32.54
C THR A 376 9.97 -17.85 31.59
N ASP A 377 8.92 -18.63 31.84
CA ASP A 377 7.58 -18.61 31.25
C ASP A 377 7.35 -19.27 29.87
N THR A 378 7.08 -20.58 29.92
CA THR A 378 6.26 -21.30 28.94
C THR A 378 4.79 -20.85 29.02
N LYS A 379 4.30 -20.14 27.99
CA LYS A 379 2.86 -19.96 27.75
C LYS A 379 2.42 -20.74 26.51
N SER A 380 1.60 -21.77 26.75
CA SER A 380 0.85 -22.52 25.75
C SER A 380 -0.28 -21.66 25.17
N SER A 381 -0.19 -21.26 23.91
CA SER A 381 -1.27 -20.62 23.17
C SER A 381 -2.21 -21.68 22.58
N SER A 382 -3.28 -22.03 23.28
CA SER A 382 -4.40 -22.78 22.71
C SER A 382 -5.32 -21.83 21.93
N ASP A 383 -5.26 -21.89 20.61
CA ASP A 383 -6.07 -21.07 19.70
C ASP A 383 -7.54 -21.58 19.68
N SER A 384 -8.48 -20.81 20.24
CA SER A 384 -9.91 -21.15 20.22
C SER A 384 -10.55 -20.79 18.87
N GLN A 385 -11.22 -21.75 18.22
CA GLN A 385 -12.01 -21.53 17.00
C GLN A 385 -13.31 -20.75 17.30
N TRP A 386 -13.48 -19.59 16.66
CA TRP A 386 -14.71 -18.78 16.72
C TRP A 386 -15.47 -18.83 15.39
N ILE A 387 -16.79 -18.99 15.46
CA ILE A 387 -17.71 -19.02 14.33
C ILE A 387 -18.67 -17.83 14.46
N LEU A 388 -18.79 -17.02 13.40
CA LEU A 388 -19.73 -15.90 13.35
C LEU A 388 -21.09 -16.44 12.89
N PHE A 389 -22.21 -15.98 13.42
CA PHE A 389 -23.55 -16.38 12.92
C PHE A 389 -24.26 -15.19 12.28
N ASP A 390 -24.96 -15.42 11.18
CA ASP A 390 -25.75 -14.40 10.53
C ASP A 390 -27.00 -14.06 11.36
N ASN A 391 -27.26 -12.77 11.52
CA ASN A 391 -28.35 -12.26 12.36
C ASN A 391 -29.74 -12.59 11.79
N LYS A 392 -29.84 -12.91 10.49
CA LYS A 392 -31.12 -13.25 9.84
C LYS A 392 -31.31 -14.76 9.66
N SER A 393 -30.27 -15.47 9.23
CA SER A 393 -30.37 -16.91 8.94
C SER A 393 -29.92 -17.82 10.07
N GLY A 394 -29.22 -17.30 11.10
CA GLY A 394 -28.64 -18.12 12.17
C GLY A 394 -27.56 -19.08 11.69
N LEU A 395 -27.13 -18.98 10.43
CA LEU A 395 -26.10 -19.83 9.83
C LEU A 395 -24.70 -19.26 10.12
N PRO A 396 -23.68 -20.13 10.25
CA PRO A 396 -22.33 -19.69 10.49
C PRO A 396 -21.78 -18.91 9.27
N ILE A 397 -21.56 -17.60 9.43
CA ILE A 397 -20.74 -16.80 8.53
C ILE A 397 -19.29 -17.25 8.72
N ILE A 398 -18.73 -17.80 7.64
CA ILE A 398 -17.35 -18.27 7.60
C ILE A 398 -16.42 -17.09 7.87
N SER A 399 -15.86 -17.04 9.08
CA SER A 399 -14.78 -16.14 9.45
C SER A 399 -13.56 -16.39 8.56
N SER A 400 -12.81 -15.33 8.24
CA SER A 400 -11.59 -15.37 7.41
C SER A 400 -10.56 -16.46 7.79
N LYS A 401 -10.59 -17.03 9.01
CA LYS A 401 -9.73 -18.14 9.44
C LYS A 401 -10.10 -19.51 8.84
N THR A 402 -11.28 -19.72 8.24
CA THR A 402 -11.71 -21.01 7.66
C THR A 402 -11.59 -21.08 6.13
N ARG A 403 -10.88 -20.14 5.50
CA ARG A 403 -10.61 -20.21 4.06
C ARG A 403 -9.57 -21.32 3.82
N LYS A 404 -9.98 -22.44 3.23
CA LYS A 404 -9.03 -23.40 2.63
C LYS A 404 -8.08 -22.60 1.74
N LEU A 405 -6.78 -22.79 1.90
CA LEU A 405 -5.78 -22.13 1.06
C LEU A 405 -6.14 -22.45 -0.40
N PRO A 406 -6.46 -21.45 -1.24
CA PRO A 406 -6.81 -21.74 -2.62
C PRO A 406 -5.58 -22.32 -3.32
N ASN A 407 -5.80 -23.35 -4.15
CA ASN A 407 -4.75 -23.87 -5.00
C ASN A 407 -4.18 -22.75 -5.86
N LEU A 408 -2.86 -22.57 -5.84
CA LEU A 408 -2.20 -21.55 -6.63
C LEU A 408 -2.46 -21.83 -8.13
N PRO A 409 -3.06 -20.88 -8.86
CA PRO A 409 -3.35 -21.10 -10.27
C PRO A 409 -2.05 -21.13 -11.09
N SER A 410 -2.07 -21.85 -12.22
CA SER A 410 -0.89 -22.06 -13.07
C SER A 410 -0.31 -20.76 -13.65
N TRP A 411 -1.14 -19.74 -13.86
CA TRP A 411 -0.70 -18.42 -14.31
C TRP A 411 0.13 -17.67 -13.25
N LEU A 412 -0.12 -17.94 -11.96
CA LEU A 412 0.56 -17.28 -10.83
C LEU A 412 1.75 -18.10 -10.31
N SER A 413 1.70 -19.44 -10.40
CA SER A 413 2.75 -20.32 -9.87
C SER A 413 3.23 -21.32 -10.93
N ALA A 414 4.55 -21.50 -11.00
CA ALA A 414 5.19 -22.55 -11.80
C ALA A 414 5.20 -23.93 -11.09
N GLY A 415 4.70 -23.99 -9.84
CA GLY A 415 4.72 -25.19 -9.00
C GLY A 415 6.04 -25.36 -8.24
N GLN A 416 6.03 -26.23 -7.22
CA GLN A 416 7.17 -26.47 -6.32
C GLN A 416 8.41 -27.00 -7.07
N GLN A 417 8.22 -27.77 -8.15
CA GLN A 417 9.31 -28.36 -8.93
C GLN A 417 10.19 -27.32 -9.66
N LYS A 418 9.64 -26.13 -9.95
CA LYS A 418 10.33 -25.07 -10.71
C LYS A 418 10.69 -23.86 -9.85
N MET A 419 10.65 -24.01 -8.52
CA MET A 419 10.86 -22.92 -7.59
C MET A 419 12.30 -22.41 -7.61
N VAL A 420 12.48 -21.09 -7.53
CA VAL A 420 13.79 -20.44 -7.42
C VAL A 420 13.96 -19.96 -5.98
N ARG A 421 15.10 -20.28 -5.37
CA ARG A 421 15.39 -19.91 -3.98
C ARG A 421 15.72 -18.42 -3.88
N ILE A 422 15.10 -17.75 -2.91
CA ILE A 422 15.42 -16.37 -2.54
C ILE A 422 16.47 -16.40 -1.42
N THR A 423 17.44 -15.50 -1.49
CA THR A 423 18.42 -15.31 -0.41
C THR A 423 17.73 -14.90 0.89
N GLY A 424 18.25 -15.37 2.02
CA GLY A 424 17.80 -14.94 3.35
C GLY A 424 18.49 -13.68 3.85
N ASN A 425 19.50 -13.16 3.13
CA ASN A 425 20.25 -11.98 3.53
C ASN A 425 19.60 -10.71 2.96
N PRO A 426 19.13 -9.76 3.79
CA PRO A 426 18.48 -8.53 3.34
C PRO A 426 19.31 -7.71 2.36
N VAL A 427 20.63 -7.59 2.58
CA VAL A 427 21.51 -6.76 1.74
C VAL A 427 21.62 -7.36 0.33
N ILE A 428 21.82 -8.68 0.25
CA ILE A 428 21.89 -9.39 -1.04
C ILE A 428 20.52 -9.32 -1.75
N ALA A 429 19.42 -9.45 -1.02
CA ALA A 429 18.08 -9.35 -1.60
C ALA A 429 17.80 -7.96 -2.21
N VAL A 430 18.17 -6.89 -1.50
CA VAL A 430 18.07 -5.52 -2.02
C VAL A 430 18.99 -5.32 -3.23
N ALA A 431 20.23 -5.81 -3.19
CA ALA A 431 21.13 -5.72 -4.34
C ALA A 431 20.56 -6.44 -5.58
N ILE A 432 19.95 -7.62 -5.40
CA ILE A 432 19.28 -8.36 -6.48
C ILE A 432 18.09 -7.55 -7.02
N ALA A 433 17.28 -6.95 -6.15
CA ALA A 433 16.16 -6.09 -6.55
C ALA A 433 16.64 -4.88 -7.38
N ILE A 434 17.70 -4.21 -6.94
CA ILE A 434 18.35 -3.10 -7.66
C ILE A 434 18.81 -3.56 -9.04
N ILE A 435 19.50 -4.70 -9.14
CA ILE A 435 20.00 -5.20 -10.43
C ILE A 435 18.85 -5.50 -11.40
N PHE A 436 17.79 -6.17 -10.96
CA PHE A 436 16.66 -6.47 -11.84
C PHE A 436 15.94 -5.20 -12.30
N HIS A 437 15.78 -4.23 -11.41
CA HIS A 437 15.18 -2.94 -11.77
C HIS A 437 16.11 -2.13 -12.71
N ALA A 438 17.42 -2.13 -12.47
CA ALA A 438 18.42 -1.53 -13.35
C ALA A 438 18.42 -2.15 -14.75
N ILE A 439 18.31 -3.47 -14.86
CA ILE A 439 18.17 -4.16 -16.15
C ILE A 439 16.90 -3.72 -16.87
N TRP A 440 15.78 -3.58 -16.15
CA TRP A 440 14.52 -3.11 -16.73
C TRP A 440 14.68 -1.71 -17.33
N ASN A 441 15.16 -0.73 -16.57
CA ASN A 441 15.27 0.65 -17.03
C ASN A 441 16.41 0.82 -18.05
N GLY A 442 17.57 0.22 -17.77
CA GLY A 442 18.75 0.34 -18.60
C GLY A 442 18.59 -0.29 -19.97
N SER A 443 17.85 -1.41 -20.08
CA SER A 443 17.58 -2.00 -21.39
C SER A 443 16.64 -1.15 -22.25
N LEU A 444 15.62 -0.52 -21.66
CA LEU A 444 14.71 0.41 -22.37
C LEU A 444 15.43 1.69 -22.81
N TRP A 445 16.29 2.25 -21.97
CA TRP A 445 17.11 3.39 -22.34
C TRP A 445 18.14 3.02 -23.42
N SER A 446 18.88 1.92 -23.23
CA SER A 446 19.93 1.49 -24.17
C SER A 446 19.37 1.24 -25.57
N ILE A 447 18.20 0.59 -25.67
CA ILE A 447 17.59 0.35 -26.98
C ILE A 447 17.11 1.65 -27.63
N SER A 448 16.63 2.62 -26.84
CA SER A 448 16.26 3.95 -27.33
C SER A 448 17.47 4.70 -27.88
N VAL A 449 18.63 4.62 -27.21
CA VAL A 449 19.90 5.19 -27.69
C VAL A 449 20.37 4.52 -28.98
N LEU A 450 20.33 3.18 -29.04
CA LEU A 450 20.73 2.43 -30.23
C LEU A 450 19.85 2.74 -31.45
N MET A 451 18.58 3.06 -31.23
CA MET A 451 17.60 3.32 -32.29
C MET A 451 17.38 4.81 -32.56
N LYS A 452 18.14 5.73 -31.94
CA LYS A 452 17.90 7.18 -32.02
C LYS A 452 17.83 7.72 -33.45
N ASP A 453 18.66 7.19 -34.36
CA ASP A 453 18.76 7.63 -35.76
C ASP A 453 17.84 6.85 -36.71
N SER A 454 17.02 5.93 -36.18
CA SER A 454 16.09 5.10 -36.96
C SER A 454 14.71 5.77 -37.11
N SER A 455 13.89 5.29 -38.05
CA SER A 455 12.54 5.82 -38.23
C SER A 455 11.65 5.56 -37.01
N ILE A 456 10.68 6.45 -36.77
CA ILE A 456 9.76 6.37 -35.62
C ILE A 456 9.06 5.01 -35.50
N ILE A 457 8.73 4.38 -36.62
CA ILE A 457 8.09 3.06 -36.66
C ILE A 457 9.05 1.99 -36.14
N VAL A 458 10.32 2.03 -36.54
CA VAL A 458 11.34 1.08 -36.07
C VAL A 458 11.61 1.28 -34.58
N GLN A 459 11.72 2.53 -34.11
CA GLN A 459 11.86 2.84 -32.69
C GLN A 459 10.70 2.27 -31.87
N LEU A 460 9.45 2.52 -32.30
CA LEU A 460 8.25 2.03 -31.62
C LEU A 460 8.20 0.49 -31.57
N LEU A 461 8.41 -0.18 -32.70
CA LEU A 461 8.38 -1.65 -32.77
C LEU A 461 9.47 -2.28 -31.91
N THR A 462 10.67 -1.71 -31.91
CA THR A 462 11.80 -2.21 -31.13
C THR A 462 11.55 -2.02 -29.63
N ASN A 463 11.06 -0.84 -29.22
CA ASN A 463 10.68 -0.58 -27.83
C ASN A 463 9.55 -1.49 -27.35
N MET A 464 8.50 -1.70 -28.17
CA MET A 464 7.42 -2.64 -27.84
C MET A 464 7.93 -4.07 -27.68
N THR A 465 8.82 -4.51 -28.57
CA THR A 465 9.43 -5.85 -28.50
C THR A 465 10.26 -6.00 -27.22
N MET A 466 11.05 -4.99 -26.87
CA MET A 466 11.85 -4.99 -25.65
C MET A 466 10.97 -5.04 -24.40
N ILE A 467 9.92 -4.22 -24.34
CA ILE A 467 8.97 -4.21 -23.22
C ILE A 467 8.29 -5.58 -23.09
N PHE A 468 7.85 -6.19 -24.20
CA PHE A 468 7.25 -7.51 -24.18
C PHE A 468 8.22 -8.59 -23.65
N LEU A 469 9.47 -8.57 -24.08
CA LEU A 469 10.52 -9.48 -23.59
C LEU A 469 10.72 -9.31 -22.07
N LEU A 470 10.82 -8.07 -21.59
CA LEU A 470 11.00 -7.77 -20.17
C LEU A 470 9.81 -8.26 -19.33
N ILE A 471 8.58 -8.03 -19.81
CA ILE A 471 7.36 -8.56 -19.18
C ILE A 471 7.44 -10.09 -19.11
N LEU A 472 7.77 -10.77 -20.21
CA LEU A 472 7.88 -12.23 -20.21
C LEU A 472 8.91 -12.75 -19.19
N ILE A 473 10.08 -12.12 -19.11
CA ILE A 473 11.11 -12.46 -18.11
C ILE A 473 10.60 -12.22 -16.69
N LEU A 474 10.00 -11.07 -16.41
CA LEU A 474 9.40 -10.75 -15.12
C LEU A 474 8.36 -11.81 -14.71
N TRP A 475 7.49 -12.20 -15.62
CA TRP A 475 6.47 -13.22 -15.37
C TRP A 475 7.06 -14.60 -15.09
N ILE A 476 8.13 -14.98 -15.79
CA ILE A 476 8.88 -16.22 -15.50
C ILE A 476 9.47 -16.16 -14.08
N ILE A 477 10.09 -15.05 -13.71
CA ILE A 477 10.69 -14.86 -12.38
C ILE A 477 9.60 -14.93 -11.31
N LEU A 478 8.55 -14.13 -11.42
CA LEU A 478 7.44 -14.07 -10.47
C LEU A 478 6.82 -15.46 -10.22
N ARG A 479 6.51 -16.19 -11.30
CA ARG A 479 5.91 -17.54 -11.20
C ARG A 479 6.80 -18.55 -10.49
N ARG A 480 8.13 -18.39 -10.53
CA ARG A 480 9.09 -19.26 -9.84
C ARG A 480 9.40 -18.81 -8.40
N LEU A 481 9.21 -17.53 -8.09
CA LEU A 481 9.41 -16.96 -6.76
C LEU A 481 8.23 -17.24 -5.81
N ILE A 482 7.00 -17.11 -6.30
CA ILE A 482 5.77 -17.31 -5.50
C ILE A 482 5.73 -18.67 -4.79
N PRO A 483 5.97 -19.83 -5.46
CA PRO A 483 5.97 -21.11 -4.75
C PRO A 483 7.07 -21.20 -3.69
N PHE A 484 8.22 -20.54 -3.89
CA PHE A 484 9.25 -20.48 -2.86
C PHE A 484 8.75 -19.71 -1.63
N ALA A 485 8.30 -18.48 -1.81
CA ALA A 485 7.90 -17.62 -0.69
C ALA A 485 6.69 -18.15 0.10
N LEU A 486 5.80 -18.93 -0.53
CA LEU A 486 4.55 -19.37 0.08
C LEU A 486 4.56 -20.81 0.63
N LEU A 487 5.47 -21.67 0.17
CA LEU A 487 5.49 -23.11 0.50
C LEU A 487 6.66 -23.55 1.38
N THR A 488 7.69 -22.72 1.57
CA THR A 488 8.92 -23.12 2.31
C THR A 488 8.94 -22.75 3.80
N ASP A 489 7.92 -22.06 4.30
CA ASP A 489 7.81 -21.68 5.72
C ASP A 489 6.78 -22.57 6.44
#